data_AF-A0A382IQN0-F1
#
_entry.id   AF-A0A382IQN0-F1
#
_cell.length_a   1.000
_cell.length_b   1.000
_cell.length_c   1.000
_cell.angle_alpha   90.00
_cell.angle_beta   90.00
_cell.angle_gamma   90.00
#
_symmetry.space_group_name_H-M   'P 1'
#
loop_
_entity.id
_entity.type
_entity.pdbx_description
1 polymer ?
#
loop_
_entity_poly.entity_id
_entity_poly.type
_entity_poly.pdbx_seq_one_letter_code
_entity_poly.pdbx_strand_id
1 'polypeptide(L)'
;MKQIKTFIIFILFYSHFGYAQDLMINEFLASNVTIYPEMYDFDDYTDWIELYNPNTMTYSLNGFFLTDDLNDPLKWKIPDDTEIESGAYLIIWADDYDEGPGEVYTRPYWPWDDFTTLHYHTNFKISKDGEQLGLFRADQTESYALIEEGSLWKYLDDGTDQGLAWTYIDFDDSAWSAGNAELGYGDGDEETVVSYGPDNNNKYITTYFRHTFNNNNSDDIQTLSIRLKRDDGAIIYLNGIEVLRSNMPAGAISYDTYASSTVSGSDEDTFFEWTISANEITDGQNIVAVELHQVNGS
;
A
#
# COMPACT_ATOMS: atom_id res chain seq x y z
N MET A 1 31.22 -23.05 17.83
CA MET A 1 30.11 -23.11 16.87
C MET A 1 29.20 -21.96 17.23
N LYS A 2 29.13 -20.96 16.36
CA LYS A 2 28.31 -19.75 16.49
C LYS A 2 27.33 -19.85 15.32
N GLN A 3 26.06 -20.06 15.62
CA GLN A 3 24.93 -20.26 14.71
C GLN A 3 23.71 -20.33 15.66
N ILE A 4 22.56 -19.65 15.49
CA ILE A 4 21.80 -19.15 14.32
C ILE A 4 20.73 -18.19 14.89
N LYS A 5 20.63 -16.97 14.34
CA LYS A 5 19.78 -15.85 14.79
C LYS A 5 18.67 -15.59 13.76
N THR A 6 17.37 -15.61 14.09
CA THR A 6 16.31 -15.45 13.05
C THR A 6 14.98 -14.82 13.48
N PHE A 7 14.61 -13.77 12.72
CA PHE A 7 13.62 -12.65 12.88
C PHE A 7 12.53 -12.70 11.82
N ILE A 8 11.53 -11.84 11.96
CA ILE A 8 10.21 -11.88 11.32
C ILE A 8 9.84 -10.62 10.52
N ILE A 9 8.83 -10.84 9.69
CA ILE A 9 8.21 -10.03 8.64
C ILE A 9 7.82 -8.57 8.97
N PHE A 10 7.95 -7.69 7.98
CA PHE A 10 7.44 -6.31 7.95
C PHE A 10 6.49 -6.17 6.72
N ILE A 11 5.21 -5.84 6.90
CA ILE A 11 4.26 -5.60 5.79
C ILE A 11 3.63 -4.23 5.96
N LEU A 12 3.47 -3.45 4.88
CA LEU A 12 3.42 -1.98 4.91
C LEU A 12 2.27 -1.38 4.04
N PHE A 13 1.01 -1.23 4.50
CA PHE A 13 -0.13 -0.47 3.91
C PHE A 13 -1.02 0.39 4.84
N TYR A 14 -1.25 1.67 4.48
CA TYR A 14 -2.16 2.64 5.13
C TYR A 14 -3.65 2.33 5.08
N SER A 15 -4.34 2.86 6.08
CA SER A 15 -5.80 2.93 6.18
C SER A 15 -6.37 4.13 5.43
N HIS A 16 -7.47 3.94 4.70
CA HIS A 16 -8.59 4.87 4.80
C HIS A 16 -9.90 4.13 5.09
N PHE A 17 -10.83 4.87 5.68
CA PHE A 17 -12.19 4.45 5.90
C PHE A 17 -12.91 4.45 4.56
N GLY A 18 -13.78 3.47 4.31
CA GLY A 18 -14.78 3.56 3.26
C GLY A 18 -15.70 4.76 3.52
N TYR A 19 -15.33 5.92 2.99
CA TYR A 19 -16.25 7.03 2.86
C TYR A 19 -17.11 6.79 1.62
N ALA A 20 -18.36 7.27 1.66
CA ALA A 20 -19.02 7.65 0.42
C ALA A 20 -18.03 8.48 -0.41
N GLN A 21 -18.00 8.34 -1.73
CA GLN A 21 -17.04 9.09 -2.57
C GLN A 21 -17.00 10.56 -2.14
N ASP A 22 -15.95 10.95 -1.43
CA ASP A 22 -15.97 12.14 -0.57
C ASP A 22 -15.95 13.45 -1.39
N LEU A 23 -15.37 13.34 -2.58
CA LEU A 23 -15.18 14.38 -3.56
C LEU A 23 -15.02 13.68 -4.90
N MET A 24 -15.61 14.22 -5.96
CA MET A 24 -15.54 13.62 -7.30
C MET A 24 -15.28 14.65 -8.37
N ILE A 25 -14.60 14.23 -9.43
CA ILE A 25 -14.68 14.92 -10.73
C ILE A 25 -16.07 14.58 -11.29
N ASN A 26 -16.96 15.58 -11.34
CA ASN A 26 -18.34 15.41 -11.79
C ASN A 26 -18.46 15.57 -13.31
N GLU A 27 -17.83 16.61 -13.86
CA GLU A 27 -17.83 16.91 -15.29
C GLU A 27 -16.48 17.52 -15.69
N PHE A 28 -16.13 17.42 -16.97
CA PHE A 28 -15.03 18.18 -17.55
C PHE A 28 -15.33 18.46 -19.03
N LEU A 29 -14.77 19.56 -19.55
CA LEU A 29 -14.88 19.95 -20.95
C LEU A 29 -13.50 20.24 -21.52
N ALA A 30 -13.12 19.46 -22.54
CA ALA A 30 -11.89 19.65 -23.30
C ALA A 30 -12.15 20.33 -24.64
N SER A 31 -11.16 21.05 -25.18
CA SER A 31 -11.24 21.76 -26.45
C SER A 31 -12.46 22.69 -26.56
N ASN A 32 -12.76 23.43 -25.50
CA ASN A 32 -13.88 24.36 -25.49
C ASN A 32 -13.67 25.48 -26.51
N VAL A 33 -14.73 25.80 -27.26
CA VAL A 33 -14.72 26.87 -28.27
C VAL A 33 -16.05 27.64 -28.32
N THR A 34 -17.03 27.26 -27.50
CA THR A 34 -18.41 27.77 -27.68
C THR A 34 -19.27 27.89 -26.42
N ILE A 35 -19.01 27.17 -25.34
CA ILE A 35 -19.92 27.11 -24.19
C ILE A 35 -19.20 27.46 -22.89
N TYR A 36 -19.85 28.17 -21.99
CA TYR A 36 -19.32 28.51 -20.66
C TYR A 36 -17.89 29.10 -20.69
N PRO A 37 -17.67 30.25 -21.35
CA PRO A 37 -16.36 30.88 -21.40
C PRO A 37 -15.94 31.47 -20.05
N GLU A 38 -14.63 31.50 -19.80
CA GLU A 38 -14.01 32.25 -18.70
C GLU A 38 -13.88 33.71 -19.14
N MET A 39 -14.79 34.56 -18.66
CA MET A 39 -14.91 35.97 -19.08
C MET A 39 -14.49 36.95 -17.98
N TYR A 40 -13.79 36.48 -16.94
CA TYR A 40 -13.43 37.32 -15.80
C TYR A 40 -11.93 37.55 -15.70
N ASP A 41 -11.14 36.51 -15.95
CA ASP A 41 -9.68 36.54 -15.80
C ASP A 41 -9.00 36.70 -17.17
N PHE A 42 -9.29 35.81 -18.13
CA PHE A 42 -8.55 35.74 -19.40
C PHE A 42 -9.39 35.95 -20.66
N ASP A 43 -10.71 36.10 -20.53
CA ASP A 43 -11.64 36.35 -21.65
C ASP A 43 -11.55 35.29 -22.77
N ASP A 44 -11.52 33.99 -22.41
CA ASP A 44 -11.35 32.87 -23.36
C ASP A 44 -12.37 31.72 -23.16
N TYR A 45 -12.53 30.88 -24.18
CA TYR A 45 -13.23 29.61 -24.10
C TYR A 45 -12.28 28.52 -23.59
N THR A 46 -11.98 28.57 -22.31
CA THR A 46 -11.07 27.64 -21.66
C THR A 46 -11.72 26.28 -21.35
N ASP A 47 -10.89 25.24 -21.33
CA ASP A 47 -11.24 23.91 -20.87
C ASP A 47 -11.47 23.92 -19.35
N TRP A 48 -12.33 23.09 -18.81
CA TRP A 48 -12.61 23.15 -17.38
C TRP A 48 -12.92 21.80 -16.77
N ILE A 49 -12.75 21.73 -15.46
CA ILE A 49 -12.99 20.58 -14.60
C ILE A 49 -13.97 21.01 -13.51
N GLU A 50 -15.02 20.24 -13.30
CA GLU A 50 -15.97 20.42 -12.20
C GLU A 50 -15.73 19.37 -11.12
N LEU A 51 -15.46 19.84 -9.91
CA LEU A 51 -15.45 19.02 -8.71
C LEU A 51 -16.79 19.13 -7.98
N TYR A 52 -17.29 18.02 -7.44
CA TYR A 52 -18.53 17.96 -6.68
C TYR A 52 -18.31 17.36 -5.30
N ASN A 53 -18.84 18.04 -4.27
CA ASN A 53 -18.90 17.54 -2.90
C ASN A 53 -20.30 16.95 -2.60
N PRO A 54 -20.50 15.62 -2.64
CA PRO A 54 -21.78 15.00 -2.31
C PRO A 54 -22.08 14.96 -0.80
N ASN A 55 -21.12 15.32 0.06
CA ASN A 55 -21.25 15.18 1.50
C ASN A 55 -22.21 16.21 2.11
N THR A 56 -22.67 15.92 3.33
CA THR A 56 -23.55 16.79 4.11
C THR A 56 -22.81 17.92 4.84
N MET A 57 -21.49 18.02 4.68
CA MET A 57 -20.61 19.00 5.30
C MET A 57 -19.71 19.63 4.23
N THR A 58 -19.22 20.85 4.50
CA THR A 58 -18.15 21.47 3.69
C THR A 58 -16.91 20.57 3.68
N TYR A 59 -16.30 20.43 2.51
CA TYR A 59 -15.13 19.59 2.29
C TYR A 59 -13.92 20.46 1.94
N SER A 60 -12.82 20.30 2.68
CA SER A 60 -11.56 21.00 2.41
C SER A 60 -10.76 20.26 1.34
N LEU A 61 -10.21 21.02 0.39
CA LEU A 61 -9.36 20.51 -0.68
C LEU A 61 -7.86 20.62 -0.35
N ASN A 62 -7.52 20.89 0.92
CA ASN A 62 -6.12 20.96 1.33
C ASN A 62 -5.39 19.65 1.02
N GLY A 63 -4.25 19.76 0.33
CA GLY A 63 -3.45 18.62 -0.08
C GLY A 63 -4.00 17.84 -1.28
N PHE A 64 -5.05 18.32 -1.96
CA PHE A 64 -5.49 17.72 -3.23
C PHE A 64 -4.68 18.22 -4.42
N PHE A 65 -4.61 17.37 -5.45
CA PHE A 65 -3.90 17.58 -6.70
C PHE A 65 -4.78 17.15 -7.88
N LEU A 66 -4.71 17.89 -8.98
CA LEU A 66 -5.23 17.48 -10.28
C LEU A 66 -4.07 17.13 -11.21
N THR A 67 -4.33 16.18 -12.11
CA THR A 67 -3.38 15.81 -13.17
C THR A 67 -4.11 15.36 -14.43
N ASP A 68 -3.55 15.69 -15.58
CA ASP A 68 -3.81 15.15 -16.92
C ASP A 68 -2.84 14.00 -17.31
N ASP A 69 -1.89 13.64 -16.43
CA ASP A 69 -0.95 12.53 -16.60
C ASP A 69 -0.92 11.66 -15.34
N LEU A 70 -1.48 10.45 -15.40
CA LEU A 70 -1.50 9.52 -14.27
C LEU A 70 -0.11 9.02 -13.84
N ASN A 71 0.94 9.25 -14.64
CA ASN A 71 2.32 9.00 -14.23
C ASN A 71 2.92 10.13 -13.38
N ASP A 72 2.25 11.28 -13.33
CA ASP A 72 2.55 12.43 -12.47
C ASP A 72 1.31 12.81 -11.64
N PRO A 73 0.97 12.01 -10.61
CA PRO A 73 -0.25 12.20 -9.83
C PRO A 73 -0.30 13.49 -8.99
N LEU A 74 0.85 14.16 -8.81
CA LEU A 74 0.98 15.38 -8.00
C LEU A 74 1.30 16.62 -8.85
N LYS A 75 0.84 16.64 -10.11
CA LYS A 75 1.18 17.65 -11.11
C LYS A 75 0.73 19.07 -10.75
N TRP A 76 -0.54 19.26 -10.41
CA TRP A 76 -1.07 20.57 -10.03
C TRP A 76 -1.71 20.53 -8.65
N LYS A 77 -1.16 21.26 -7.69
CA LYS A 77 -1.71 21.36 -6.34
C LYS A 77 -2.91 22.30 -6.34
N ILE A 78 -4.06 21.84 -5.85
CA ILE A 78 -5.19 22.73 -5.56
C ILE A 78 -4.75 23.66 -4.40
N PRO A 79 -4.88 24.99 -4.53
CA PRO A 79 -4.43 25.91 -3.50
C PRO A 79 -5.01 25.60 -2.12
N ASP A 80 -4.20 25.78 -1.07
CA ASP A 80 -4.63 25.58 0.31
C ASP A 80 -5.77 26.57 0.66
N ASP A 81 -6.56 26.20 1.67
CA ASP A 81 -7.77 26.88 2.13
C ASP A 81 -8.92 26.90 1.11
N THR A 82 -8.82 26.12 0.03
CA THR A 82 -9.94 25.87 -0.89
C THR A 82 -10.93 24.90 -0.27
N GLU A 83 -12.22 25.24 -0.30
CA GLU A 83 -13.30 24.42 0.25
C GLU A 83 -14.49 24.36 -0.71
N ILE A 84 -15.21 23.24 -0.70
CA ILE A 84 -16.49 23.09 -1.41
C ILE A 84 -17.59 22.86 -0.37
N GLU A 85 -18.60 23.74 -0.34
CA GLU A 85 -19.76 23.56 0.54
C GLU A 85 -20.50 22.24 0.29
N SER A 86 -21.30 21.79 1.26
CA SER A 86 -22.12 20.59 1.12
C SER A 86 -23.03 20.65 -0.11
N GLY A 87 -22.93 19.66 -0.99
CA GLY A 87 -23.74 19.57 -2.20
C GLY A 87 -23.38 20.62 -3.28
N ALA A 88 -22.29 21.36 -3.12
CA ALA A 88 -21.84 22.38 -4.07
C ALA A 88 -20.81 21.83 -5.07
N TYR A 89 -20.55 22.64 -6.09
CA TYR A 89 -19.63 22.35 -7.19
C TYR A 89 -18.54 23.43 -7.24
N LEU A 90 -17.35 23.06 -7.69
CA LEU A 90 -16.24 23.96 -7.95
C LEU A 90 -15.76 23.77 -9.39
N ILE A 91 -15.74 24.86 -10.15
CA ILE A 91 -15.14 24.89 -11.49
C ILE A 91 -13.68 25.32 -11.37
N ILE A 92 -12.80 24.57 -12.03
CA ILE A 92 -11.37 24.85 -12.16
C ILE A 92 -11.06 24.91 -13.66
N TRP A 93 -10.44 25.99 -14.11
CA TRP A 93 -10.06 26.20 -15.50
C TRP A 93 -8.76 25.47 -15.80
N ALA A 94 -8.71 24.77 -16.93
CA ALA A 94 -7.55 24.00 -17.38
C ALA A 94 -6.91 24.65 -18.62
N ASP A 95 -6.11 25.69 -18.40
CA ASP A 95 -5.56 26.56 -19.45
C ASP A 95 -4.07 26.85 -19.38
N ASP A 96 -3.32 26.19 -18.49
CA ASP A 96 -1.87 26.35 -18.37
C ASP A 96 -1.42 27.72 -17.80
N TYR A 97 -2.32 28.49 -17.19
CA TYR A 97 -1.93 29.76 -16.54
C TYR A 97 -1.30 29.59 -15.16
N ASP A 98 -1.64 28.51 -14.43
CA ASP A 98 -1.14 28.23 -13.07
C ASP A 98 -1.38 29.36 -12.05
N GLU A 99 -2.61 29.87 -12.01
CA GLU A 99 -3.01 30.98 -11.14
C GLU A 99 -4.19 30.61 -10.23
N GLY A 100 -4.25 31.22 -9.05
CA GLY A 100 -5.35 31.04 -8.09
C GLY A 100 -6.11 32.34 -7.82
N PRO A 101 -7.31 32.29 -7.23
CA PRO A 101 -8.05 33.50 -6.88
C PRO A 101 -7.26 34.42 -5.95
N GLY A 102 -7.21 35.71 -6.27
CA GLY A 102 -6.51 36.72 -5.46
C GLY A 102 -5.07 37.01 -5.89
N GLU A 103 -4.50 36.24 -6.82
CA GLU A 103 -3.18 36.50 -7.38
C GLU A 103 -3.22 37.66 -8.39
N VAL A 104 -2.10 38.37 -8.52
CA VAL A 104 -1.99 39.51 -9.46
C VAL A 104 -1.29 39.04 -10.73
N TYR A 105 -2.02 39.08 -11.85
CA TYR A 105 -1.51 38.71 -13.16
C TYR A 105 -1.31 39.93 -14.05
N THR A 106 -0.14 40.03 -14.68
CA THR A 106 0.16 41.07 -15.69
C THR A 106 -0.07 40.51 -17.09
N ARG A 107 -0.95 41.15 -17.87
CA ARG A 107 -1.21 40.73 -19.26
C ARG A 107 0.10 40.70 -20.07
N PRO A 108 0.41 39.62 -20.83
CA PRO A 108 1.63 39.54 -21.62
C PRO A 108 1.59 40.44 -22.88
N TYR A 109 0.48 41.13 -23.13
CA TYR A 109 0.24 41.98 -24.28
C TYR A 109 -0.19 43.38 -23.85
N TRP A 110 0.08 44.37 -24.71
CA TRP A 110 -0.35 45.76 -24.53
C TRP A 110 -1.85 45.83 -24.19
N PRO A 111 -2.27 46.50 -23.11
CA PRO A 111 -1.51 47.52 -22.36
C PRO A 111 -0.59 47.03 -21.23
N TRP A 112 -0.44 45.71 -21.01
CA TRP A 112 0.28 45.13 -19.86
C TRP A 112 -0.26 45.60 -18.51
N ASP A 113 -1.57 45.77 -18.42
CA ASP A 113 -2.23 46.09 -17.17
C ASP A 113 -2.31 44.84 -16.28
N ASP A 114 -2.26 45.09 -14.97
CA ASP A 114 -2.45 44.08 -13.94
C ASP A 114 -3.94 43.89 -13.65
N PHE A 115 -4.33 42.65 -13.40
CA PHE A 115 -5.64 42.31 -12.81
C PHE A 115 -5.47 41.25 -11.72
N THR A 116 -6.50 41.10 -10.89
CA THR A 116 -6.52 40.07 -9.85
C THR A 116 -7.42 38.94 -10.33
N THR A 117 -6.88 37.73 -10.38
CA THR A 117 -7.60 36.52 -10.79
C THR A 117 -8.73 36.22 -9.81
N LEU A 118 -9.86 35.71 -10.31
CA LEU A 118 -11.02 35.34 -9.53
C LEU A 118 -11.24 33.83 -9.46
N HIS A 119 -10.70 33.09 -10.41
CA HIS A 119 -10.87 31.65 -10.53
C HIS A 119 -9.54 30.89 -10.40
N TYR A 120 -9.65 29.57 -10.31
CA TYR A 120 -8.52 28.65 -10.29
C TYR A 120 -8.15 28.24 -11.72
N HIS A 121 -6.86 28.24 -12.02
CA HIS A 121 -6.27 27.92 -13.32
C HIS A 121 -5.16 26.89 -13.15
N THR A 122 -5.26 25.72 -13.80
CA THR A 122 -4.24 24.67 -13.69
C THR A 122 -2.98 24.99 -14.48
N ASN A 123 -1.86 24.34 -14.13
CA ASN A 123 -0.60 24.36 -14.89
C ASN A 123 -0.57 23.38 -16.09
N PHE A 124 -1.76 23.04 -16.58
CA PHE A 124 -1.95 22.16 -17.72
C PHE A 124 -3.26 22.53 -18.43
N LYS A 125 -3.44 21.99 -19.63
CA LYS A 125 -4.65 22.14 -20.45
C LYS A 125 -5.09 20.78 -20.97
N ILE A 126 -6.40 20.58 -21.08
CA ILE A 126 -6.94 19.29 -21.50
C ILE A 126 -6.74 19.05 -23.00
N SER A 127 -6.06 17.97 -23.36
CA SER A 127 -5.79 17.59 -24.74
C SER A 127 -7.06 17.23 -25.52
N LYS A 128 -7.25 17.88 -26.67
CA LYS A 128 -8.34 17.57 -27.63
C LYS A 128 -8.23 16.16 -28.23
N ASP A 129 -7.03 15.56 -28.20
CA ASP A 129 -6.77 14.24 -28.78
C ASP A 129 -7.09 13.10 -27.78
N GLY A 130 -7.49 13.46 -26.56
CA GLY A 130 -7.87 12.57 -25.47
C GLY A 130 -6.72 12.26 -24.52
N GLU A 131 -7.01 12.27 -23.22
CA GLU A 131 -6.09 11.91 -22.13
C GLU A 131 -6.86 11.50 -20.87
N GLN A 132 -6.12 11.23 -19.78
CA GLN A 132 -6.68 10.78 -18.51
C GLN A 132 -6.62 11.93 -17.51
N LEU A 133 -7.72 12.17 -16.78
CA LEU A 133 -7.77 13.15 -15.72
C LEU A 133 -7.87 12.44 -14.37
N GLY A 134 -7.07 12.88 -13.39
CA GLY A 134 -7.03 12.33 -12.04
C GLY A 134 -7.13 13.40 -10.96
N LEU A 135 -7.75 13.04 -9.85
CA LEU A 135 -7.82 13.82 -8.61
C LEU A 135 -7.16 12.98 -7.50
N PHE A 136 -6.08 13.49 -6.93
CA PHE A 136 -5.25 12.82 -5.93
C PHE A 136 -5.17 13.63 -4.65
N ARG A 137 -4.89 12.99 -3.52
CA ARG A 137 -4.65 13.66 -2.23
C ARG A 137 -3.26 13.26 -1.74
N ALA A 138 -2.36 14.23 -1.54
CA ALA A 138 -0.97 13.95 -1.17
C ALA A 138 -0.81 13.34 0.22
N ASP A 139 -1.80 13.45 1.10
CA ASP A 139 -1.82 12.77 2.40
C ASP A 139 -2.35 11.33 2.33
N GLN A 140 -2.64 10.80 1.13
CA GLN A 140 -2.98 9.39 0.90
C GLN A 140 -1.84 8.58 0.26
N THR A 141 -0.59 9.03 0.39
CA THR A 141 0.59 8.20 0.10
C THR A 141 1.31 7.86 1.40
N GLU A 142 0.58 7.31 2.36
CA GLU A 142 1.18 6.86 3.60
C GLU A 142 1.31 5.33 3.61
N SER A 143 2.11 4.80 4.51
CA SER A 143 2.55 3.41 4.51
C SER A 143 2.47 2.86 5.96
N TYR A 144 1.65 1.82 6.25
CA TYR A 144 1.27 1.41 7.64
C TYR A 144 1.45 -0.08 7.86
N ALA A 145 1.86 -0.54 9.04
CA ALA A 145 2.09 -1.98 9.13
C ALA A 145 0.80 -2.80 9.28
N LEU A 146 0.51 -3.72 8.36
CA LEU A 146 -0.56 -4.72 8.55
C LEU A 146 -0.16 -5.74 9.62
N ILE A 147 1.14 -6.02 9.71
CA ILE A 147 1.77 -6.84 10.74
C ILE A 147 3.03 -6.11 11.18
N GLU A 148 3.02 -5.64 12.43
CA GLU A 148 4.12 -4.90 13.05
C GLU A 148 5.27 -5.84 13.44
N GLU A 149 6.48 -5.30 13.50
CA GLU A 149 7.62 -5.96 14.13
C GLU A 149 7.30 -6.31 15.59
N GLY A 150 7.71 -7.50 16.02
CA GLY A 150 7.43 -7.96 17.39
C GLY A 150 5.98 -8.40 17.63
N SER A 151 5.14 -8.47 16.58
CA SER A 151 3.77 -8.96 16.70
C SER A 151 3.69 -10.37 17.29
N LEU A 152 2.56 -10.68 17.92
CA LEU A 152 2.28 -12.01 18.46
C LEU A 152 1.92 -12.97 17.32
N TRP A 153 2.63 -14.09 17.21
CA TRP A 153 2.33 -15.16 16.26
C TRP A 153 1.86 -16.41 16.97
N LYS A 154 0.96 -17.14 16.32
CA LYS A 154 0.69 -18.54 16.62
C LYS A 154 1.75 -19.39 15.94
N TYR A 155 2.27 -20.41 16.61
CA TYR A 155 3.28 -21.28 16.04
C TYR A 155 3.11 -22.74 16.42
N LEU A 156 3.60 -23.62 15.54
CA LEU A 156 3.69 -25.06 15.75
C LEU A 156 5.09 -25.55 15.36
N ASP A 157 5.77 -26.16 16.32
CA ASP A 157 7.18 -26.55 16.29
C ASP A 157 7.36 -28.04 16.66
N ASP A 158 6.35 -28.86 16.40
CA ASP A 158 6.31 -30.28 16.80
C ASP A 158 6.79 -31.25 15.70
N GLY A 159 7.17 -30.73 14.53
CA GLY A 159 7.68 -31.49 13.39
C GLY A 159 6.61 -32.29 12.62
N THR A 160 5.32 -32.03 12.86
CA THR A 160 4.22 -32.73 12.17
C THR A 160 3.90 -32.12 10.80
N ASP A 161 3.31 -32.93 9.91
CA ASP A 161 2.77 -32.46 8.63
C ASP A 161 1.40 -31.82 8.84
N GLN A 162 1.27 -30.53 8.52
CA GLN A 162 0.02 -29.79 8.62
C GLN A 162 -0.76 -29.74 7.29
N GLY A 163 -0.19 -30.25 6.19
CA GLY A 163 -0.73 -30.08 4.85
C GLY A 163 -0.91 -28.59 4.52
N LEU A 164 -2.03 -28.24 3.89
CA LEU A 164 -2.36 -26.85 3.52
C LEU A 164 -3.58 -26.29 4.25
N ALA A 165 -4.25 -27.05 5.12
CA ALA A 165 -5.45 -26.55 5.78
C ALA A 165 -5.15 -25.38 6.73
N TRP A 166 -3.98 -25.40 7.38
CA TRP A 166 -3.53 -24.40 8.34
C TRP A 166 -3.28 -23.01 7.73
N THR A 167 -3.13 -22.90 6.42
CA THR A 167 -2.87 -21.62 5.74
C THR A 167 -4.15 -20.78 5.57
N TYR A 168 -5.33 -21.36 5.79
CA TYR A 168 -6.63 -20.69 5.68
C TYR A 168 -7.09 -20.09 7.01
N ILE A 169 -7.89 -19.01 6.96
CA ILE A 169 -8.35 -18.27 8.15
C ILE A 169 -9.19 -19.13 9.11
N ASP A 170 -10.00 -20.05 8.57
CA ASP A 170 -10.93 -20.89 9.33
C ASP A 170 -10.26 -22.06 10.07
N PHE A 171 -8.95 -22.24 9.92
CA PHE A 171 -8.24 -23.30 10.64
C PHE A 171 -8.14 -23.01 12.14
N ASP A 172 -8.51 -24.01 12.94
CA ASP A 172 -8.46 -23.98 14.40
C ASP A 172 -7.03 -24.21 14.91
N ASP A 173 -6.35 -23.13 15.30
CA ASP A 173 -5.03 -23.14 15.95
C ASP A 173 -5.09 -22.91 17.46
N SER A 174 -6.25 -23.18 18.10
CA SER A 174 -6.40 -23.00 19.55
C SER A 174 -5.38 -23.82 20.35
N ALA A 175 -4.92 -24.95 19.80
CA ALA A 175 -3.88 -25.81 20.37
C ALA A 175 -2.44 -25.32 20.11
N TRP A 176 -2.24 -24.37 19.19
CA TRP A 176 -0.91 -23.85 18.86
C TRP A 176 -0.42 -22.90 19.94
N SER A 177 0.89 -22.94 20.18
CA SER A 177 1.58 -22.01 21.06
C SER A 177 1.52 -20.59 20.47
N ALA A 178 1.73 -19.58 21.32
CA ALA A 178 1.77 -18.18 20.91
C ALA A 178 3.01 -17.52 21.49
N GLY A 179 3.63 -16.63 20.71
CA GLY A 179 4.81 -15.90 21.13
C GLY A 179 5.07 -14.69 20.23
N ASN A 180 5.68 -13.66 20.80
CA ASN A 180 6.07 -12.47 20.05
C ASN A 180 7.26 -12.80 19.15
N ALA A 181 7.24 -12.23 17.95
CA ALA A 181 8.43 -12.13 17.13
C ALA A 181 9.54 -11.36 17.88
N GLU A 182 10.82 -11.64 17.71
CA GLU A 182 11.49 -12.65 16.89
C GLU A 182 11.29 -14.10 17.38
N LEU A 183 11.01 -15.06 16.48
CA LEU A 183 10.83 -16.50 16.79
C LEU A 183 11.93 -17.36 16.16
N GLY A 184 12.67 -18.12 16.98
CA GLY A 184 13.82 -18.93 16.52
C GLY A 184 14.35 -19.91 17.59
N TYR A 185 15.48 -20.58 17.35
CA TYR A 185 15.98 -21.68 18.21
C TYR A 185 16.71 -21.26 19.49
N GLY A 186 16.70 -19.98 19.83
CA GLY A 186 17.08 -19.45 21.15
C GLY A 186 18.57 -19.24 21.33
N ASP A 187 19.19 -18.47 20.44
CA ASP A 187 20.59 -18.07 20.52
C ASP A 187 20.82 -16.61 20.96
N GLY A 188 19.75 -15.93 21.38
CA GLY A 188 19.78 -14.84 22.36
C GLY A 188 19.34 -13.48 21.83
N ASP A 189 18.75 -13.42 20.65
CA ASP A 189 17.96 -12.28 20.15
C ASP A 189 16.47 -12.58 20.02
N GLU A 190 16.07 -13.85 20.09
CA GLU A 190 14.67 -14.22 19.98
C GLU A 190 13.87 -13.81 21.21
N GLU A 191 12.74 -13.15 20.97
CA GLU A 191 11.75 -12.91 22.01
C GLU A 191 11.02 -14.21 22.36
N THR A 192 10.80 -15.08 21.36
CA THR A 192 10.23 -16.41 21.56
C THR A 192 11.15 -17.50 21.04
N VAL A 193 11.57 -18.39 21.93
CA VAL A 193 12.31 -19.60 21.55
C VAL A 193 11.34 -20.71 21.14
N VAL A 194 11.48 -21.22 19.91
CA VAL A 194 10.77 -22.39 19.40
C VAL A 194 11.63 -23.66 19.55
N SER A 195 11.00 -24.82 19.62
CA SER A 195 11.67 -26.11 19.73
C SER A 195 12.21 -26.56 18.37
N TYR A 196 13.45 -27.05 18.35
CA TYR A 196 14.00 -27.81 17.23
C TYR A 196 13.67 -29.30 17.31
N GLY A 197 12.86 -29.73 18.28
CA GLY A 197 12.66 -31.14 18.60
C GLY A 197 13.69 -31.69 19.59
N PRO A 198 13.69 -33.01 19.82
CA PRO A 198 14.46 -33.63 20.90
C PRO A 198 15.95 -33.85 20.60
N ASP A 199 16.37 -33.73 19.33
CA ASP A 199 17.75 -34.03 18.90
C ASP A 199 18.33 -32.87 18.09
N ASN A 200 19.39 -32.25 18.64
CA ASN A 200 20.08 -31.14 17.97
C ASN A 200 20.79 -31.54 16.67
N ASN A 201 21.04 -32.84 16.43
CA ASN A 201 21.61 -33.34 15.18
C ASN A 201 20.54 -33.83 14.19
N ASN A 202 19.27 -33.80 14.60
CA ASN A 202 18.12 -34.16 13.77
C ASN A 202 16.94 -33.26 14.13
N LYS A 203 17.12 -31.98 13.87
CA LYS A 203 16.12 -30.93 14.09
C LYS A 203 14.93 -31.14 13.18
N TYR A 204 13.76 -30.69 13.62
CA TYR A 204 12.61 -30.59 12.74
C TYR A 204 12.91 -29.66 11.58
N ILE A 205 12.52 -30.09 10.37
CA ILE A 205 12.81 -29.35 9.14
C ILE A 205 11.93 -28.12 9.05
N THR A 206 10.65 -28.26 9.42
CA THR A 206 9.64 -27.21 9.27
C THR A 206 9.08 -26.74 10.61
N THR A 207 8.94 -25.43 10.73
CA THR A 207 8.17 -24.75 11.77
C THR A 207 7.10 -23.89 11.10
N TYR A 208 5.88 -23.92 11.64
CA TYR A 208 4.74 -23.17 11.09
C TYR A 208 4.40 -21.97 11.94
N PHE A 209 4.03 -20.88 11.30
CA PHE A 209 3.63 -19.63 11.95
C PHE A 209 2.36 -19.06 11.32
N ARG A 210 1.46 -18.54 12.15
CA ARG A 210 0.19 -17.93 11.73
C ARG A 210 0.00 -16.60 12.44
N HIS A 211 -0.45 -15.60 11.69
CA HIS A 211 -0.84 -14.30 12.24
C HIS A 211 -2.06 -13.77 11.51
N THR A 212 -3.10 -13.43 12.27
CA THR A 212 -4.29 -12.78 11.74
C THR A 212 -4.15 -11.27 11.85
N PHE A 213 -4.52 -10.57 10.79
CA PHE A 213 -4.61 -9.11 10.79
C PHE A 213 -5.96 -8.68 10.22
N ASN A 214 -6.39 -7.47 10.53
CA ASN A 214 -7.61 -6.91 9.95
C ASN A 214 -7.25 -5.91 8.86
N ASN A 215 -7.98 -6.00 7.76
CA ASN A 215 -7.98 -5.02 6.70
C ASN A 215 -9.37 -4.36 6.65
N ASN A 216 -9.43 -3.04 6.53
CA ASN A 216 -10.70 -2.32 6.49
C ASN A 216 -11.30 -2.30 5.09
N ASN A 217 -10.45 -2.09 4.08
CA ASN A 217 -10.83 -2.00 2.68
C ASN A 217 -9.68 -2.49 1.80
N SER A 218 -9.92 -3.52 1.00
CA SER A 218 -8.94 -4.10 0.07
C SER A 218 -8.67 -3.23 -1.15
N ASP A 219 -9.63 -2.37 -1.54
CA ASP A 219 -9.48 -1.45 -2.67
C ASP A 219 -8.47 -0.31 -2.40
N ASP A 220 -8.12 -0.08 -1.13
CA ASP A 220 -7.13 0.94 -0.72
C ASP A 220 -5.68 0.46 -0.92
N ILE A 221 -5.47 -0.84 -1.16
CA ILE A 221 -4.14 -1.45 -1.23
C ILE A 221 -3.62 -1.44 -2.67
N GLN A 222 -2.75 -0.47 -2.97
CA GLN A 222 -2.14 -0.37 -4.30
C GLN A 222 -0.94 -1.33 -4.49
N THR A 223 -0.07 -1.52 -3.49
CA THR A 223 1.23 -2.22 -3.68
C THR A 223 1.77 -3.02 -2.49
N LEU A 224 1.27 -4.23 -2.20
CA LEU A 224 1.70 -5.00 -1.02
C LEU A 224 3.21 -5.33 -0.98
N SER A 225 3.95 -4.87 0.04
CA SER A 225 5.33 -5.28 0.31
C SER A 225 5.39 -6.24 1.49
N ILE A 226 6.14 -7.34 1.33
CA ILE A 226 6.57 -8.23 2.41
C ILE A 226 8.08 -8.06 2.58
N ARG A 227 8.50 -7.70 3.78
CA ARG A 227 9.88 -7.87 4.22
C ARG A 227 9.96 -9.14 5.05
N LEU A 228 10.97 -9.96 4.86
CA LEU A 228 11.18 -11.21 5.62
C LEU A 228 12.67 -11.40 5.90
N LYS A 229 12.99 -11.71 7.14
CA LYS A 229 14.26 -12.30 7.59
C LYS A 229 13.99 -13.78 7.86
N ARG A 230 14.93 -14.68 7.56
CA ARG A 230 14.69 -16.13 7.61
C ARG A 230 15.99 -16.90 7.57
N ASP A 231 15.98 -18.08 8.16
CA ASP A 231 17.06 -19.06 8.10
C ASP A 231 16.47 -20.48 8.17
N ASP A 232 16.46 -21.28 7.10
CA ASP A 232 17.17 -21.11 5.82
C ASP A 232 16.24 -20.85 4.63
N GLY A 233 14.99 -21.32 4.72
CA GLY A 233 13.96 -21.52 3.69
C GLY A 233 12.63 -20.92 4.16
N ALA A 234 11.83 -20.28 3.31
CA ALA A 234 10.48 -19.87 3.74
C ALA A 234 9.47 -19.82 2.59
N ILE A 235 8.22 -20.14 2.92
CA ILE A 235 7.06 -20.00 2.04
C ILE A 235 5.99 -19.22 2.80
N ILE A 236 5.45 -18.19 2.16
CA ILE A 236 4.40 -17.34 2.72
C ILE A 236 3.11 -17.56 1.95
N TYR A 237 2.05 -17.77 2.71
CA TYR A 237 0.69 -17.88 2.26
C TYR A 237 -0.12 -16.70 2.79
N LEU A 238 -0.97 -16.14 1.92
CA LEU A 238 -1.95 -15.13 2.26
C LEU A 238 -3.33 -15.72 1.97
N ASN A 239 -4.17 -15.84 3.00
CA ASN A 239 -5.51 -16.43 2.90
C ASN A 239 -5.54 -17.80 2.19
N GLY A 240 -4.51 -18.61 2.41
CA GLY A 240 -4.37 -19.94 1.85
C GLY A 240 -3.65 -20.04 0.50
N ILE A 241 -3.31 -18.90 -0.13
CA ILE A 241 -2.63 -18.86 -1.42
C ILE A 241 -1.14 -18.58 -1.22
N GLU A 242 -0.27 -19.39 -1.83
CA GLU A 242 1.19 -19.14 -1.83
C GLU A 242 1.48 -17.85 -2.62
N VAL A 243 1.98 -16.82 -1.93
CA VAL A 243 2.29 -15.51 -2.53
C VAL A 243 3.78 -15.24 -2.67
N LEU A 244 4.61 -15.93 -1.88
CA LEU A 244 6.06 -15.77 -1.92
C LEU A 244 6.75 -17.06 -1.48
N ARG A 245 7.82 -17.42 -2.19
CA ARG A 245 8.82 -18.37 -1.69
C ARG A 245 10.20 -17.77 -1.76
N SER A 246 10.99 -18.01 -0.72
CA SER A 246 12.36 -17.53 -0.63
C SER A 246 13.29 -18.69 -0.27
N ASN A 247 14.35 -18.88 -1.06
CA ASN A 247 15.32 -19.99 -0.97
C ASN A 247 14.70 -21.38 -0.76
N MET A 248 13.57 -21.63 -1.40
CA MET A 248 12.94 -22.95 -1.50
C MET A 248 13.10 -23.49 -2.92
N PRO A 249 13.24 -24.80 -3.12
CA PRO A 249 13.35 -25.39 -4.45
C PRO A 249 12.07 -25.12 -5.25
N ALA A 250 12.12 -25.20 -6.59
CA ALA A 250 10.91 -25.11 -7.40
C ALA A 250 10.08 -26.41 -7.31
N GLY A 251 8.77 -26.31 -7.56
CA GLY A 251 7.87 -27.46 -7.57
C GLY A 251 7.10 -27.65 -6.27
N ALA A 252 6.52 -28.84 -6.11
CA ALA A 252 5.75 -29.21 -4.93
C ALA A 252 6.65 -29.29 -3.69
N ILE A 253 6.19 -28.67 -2.60
CA ILE A 253 6.89 -28.63 -1.31
C ILE A 253 6.06 -29.39 -0.29
N SER A 254 6.74 -30.12 0.57
CA SER A 254 6.22 -30.81 1.73
C SER A 254 7.04 -30.42 2.97
N TYR A 255 6.52 -30.71 4.16
CA TYR A 255 7.17 -30.39 5.44
C TYR A 255 8.58 -31.00 5.63
N ASP A 256 8.95 -32.00 4.83
CA ASP A 256 10.27 -32.64 4.83
C ASP A 256 11.18 -32.13 3.70
N THR A 257 10.75 -31.12 2.94
CA THR A 257 11.57 -30.48 1.91
C THR A 257 12.54 -29.49 2.54
N TYR A 258 13.83 -29.61 2.23
CA TYR A 258 14.85 -28.67 2.69
C TYR A 258 14.88 -27.37 1.88
N ALA A 259 15.40 -26.31 2.49
CA ALA A 259 15.79 -25.09 1.80
C ALA A 259 16.88 -25.35 0.74
N SER A 260 16.96 -24.50 -0.28
CA SER A 260 17.88 -24.70 -1.42
C SER A 260 19.35 -24.47 -1.08
N SER A 261 19.66 -23.61 -0.12
CA SER A 261 21.02 -23.31 0.33
C SER A 261 21.05 -22.81 1.76
N THR A 262 22.23 -22.83 2.39
CA THR A 262 22.42 -22.25 3.70
C THR A 262 22.36 -20.72 3.63
N VAL A 263 21.62 -20.07 4.52
CA VAL A 263 21.73 -18.62 4.76
C VAL A 263 22.82 -18.41 5.80
N SER A 264 23.74 -17.46 5.60
CA SER A 264 24.83 -17.23 6.56
C SER A 264 25.37 -15.81 6.51
N GLY A 265 25.96 -15.36 7.62
CA GLY A 265 26.66 -14.08 7.66
C GLY A 265 25.71 -12.90 7.72
N SER A 266 25.95 -11.83 6.95
CA SER A 266 25.07 -10.65 6.98
C SER A 266 23.65 -10.94 6.51
N ASP A 267 23.46 -11.98 5.71
CA ASP A 267 22.16 -12.33 5.15
C ASP A 267 21.20 -12.89 6.21
N GLU A 268 21.72 -13.45 7.31
CA GLU A 268 20.94 -13.88 8.48
C GLU A 268 20.30 -12.68 9.20
N ASP A 269 20.92 -11.50 9.13
CA ASP A 269 20.48 -10.26 9.78
C ASP A 269 19.77 -9.28 8.84
N THR A 270 19.60 -9.66 7.57
CA THR A 270 19.06 -8.76 6.54
C THR A 270 17.59 -9.05 6.27
N PHE A 271 16.79 -8.00 6.34
CA PHE A 271 15.45 -8.02 5.77
C PHE A 271 15.53 -7.94 4.26
N PHE A 272 14.98 -8.96 3.61
CA PHE A 272 14.74 -8.94 2.18
C PHE A 272 13.31 -8.50 1.93
N GLU A 273 13.11 -7.64 0.94
CA GLU A 273 11.80 -7.09 0.59
C GLU A 273 11.33 -7.61 -0.77
N TRP A 274 10.06 -7.97 -0.84
CA TRP A 274 9.38 -8.38 -2.06
C TRP A 274 8.04 -7.64 -2.17
N THR A 275 7.78 -7.07 -3.34
CA THR A 275 6.45 -6.61 -3.71
C THR A 275 5.64 -7.81 -4.22
N ILE A 276 4.45 -8.01 -3.66
CA ILE A 276 3.51 -9.05 -4.04
C ILE A 276 2.16 -8.43 -4.43
N SER A 277 1.30 -9.23 -5.07
CA SER A 277 -0.06 -8.81 -5.39
C SER A 277 -0.92 -8.70 -4.13
N ALA A 278 -1.76 -7.67 -4.06
CA ALA A 278 -2.74 -7.48 -3.00
C ALA A 278 -4.08 -8.20 -3.26
N ASN A 279 -4.23 -8.89 -4.41
CA ASN A 279 -5.51 -9.48 -4.85
C ASN A 279 -6.11 -10.51 -3.86
N GLU A 280 -5.26 -11.09 -3.01
CA GLU A 280 -5.69 -12.10 -2.04
C GLU A 280 -6.13 -11.49 -0.70
N ILE A 281 -5.91 -10.19 -0.46
CA ILE A 281 -6.43 -9.50 0.74
C ILE A 281 -7.92 -9.23 0.55
N THR A 282 -8.73 -9.58 1.55
CA THR A 282 -10.15 -9.26 1.61
C THR A 282 -10.43 -8.22 2.69
N ASP A 283 -11.62 -7.63 2.66
CA ASP A 283 -12.10 -6.83 3.78
C ASP A 283 -12.32 -7.70 5.01
N GLY A 284 -12.05 -7.16 6.19
CA GLY A 284 -12.13 -7.86 7.47
C GLY A 284 -10.87 -8.66 7.81
N GLN A 285 -11.06 -9.82 8.42
CA GLN A 285 -9.96 -10.61 8.96
C GLN A 285 -9.24 -11.39 7.85
N ASN A 286 -7.92 -11.27 7.81
CA ASN A 286 -7.02 -11.95 6.90
C ASN A 286 -5.99 -12.75 7.69
N ILE A 287 -5.36 -13.74 7.04
CA ILE A 287 -4.29 -14.55 7.64
C ILE A 287 -3.03 -14.51 6.78
N VAL A 288 -1.89 -14.24 7.44
CA VAL A 288 -0.58 -14.63 6.91
C VAL A 288 -0.15 -15.91 7.60
N ALA A 289 0.24 -16.88 6.79
CA ALA A 289 0.76 -18.17 7.21
C ALA A 289 2.16 -18.35 6.62
N VAL A 290 3.11 -18.82 7.44
CA VAL A 290 4.51 -18.99 7.04
C VAL A 290 4.98 -20.35 7.46
N GLU A 291 5.56 -21.11 6.53
CA GLU A 291 6.36 -22.28 6.85
C GLU A 291 7.82 -21.95 6.60
N LEU A 292 8.64 -22.21 7.61
CA LEU A 292 10.08 -22.00 7.58
C LEU A 292 10.75 -23.37 7.49
N HIS A 293 11.73 -23.51 6.60
CA HIS A 293 12.41 -24.76 6.33
C HIS A 293 13.91 -24.62 6.58
N GLN A 294 14.50 -25.58 7.26
CA GLN A 294 15.95 -25.68 7.41
C GLN A 294 16.60 -26.19 6.11
N VAL A 295 17.89 -25.90 5.89
CA VAL A 295 18.68 -26.49 4.79
C VAL A 295 19.19 -27.89 5.14
N ASN A 296 19.27 -28.21 6.43
CA ASN A 296 19.62 -29.54 6.94
C ASN A 296 19.05 -29.74 8.37
N GLY A 297 19.10 -30.98 8.87
CA GLY A 297 18.66 -31.30 10.24
C GLY A 297 19.76 -31.28 11.30
N SER A 298 21.00 -30.88 10.99
CA SER A 298 22.19 -31.18 11.79
C SER A 298 23.05 -29.96 12.16
#